data_AF-A0A3M7MST7-F1
#
_entry.id   AF-A0A3M7MST7-F1
#
_cell.length_a   1.000
_cell.length_b   1.000
_cell.length_c   1.000
_cell.angle_alpha   90.00
_cell.angle_beta   90.00
_cell.angle_gamma   90.00
#
_symmetry.space_group_name_H-M   'P 1'
#
loop_
_entity.id
_entity.type
_entity.pdbx_description
1 polymer ?
#
loop_
_entity_poly.entity_id
_entity_poly.type
_entity_poly.pdbx_seq_one_letter_code
_entity_poly.pdbx_strand_id
1 'polypeptide(L)'
;MAQPQPQATPSQDQLEAVAQAVRDLLHQPDYDDGSAGPVLVRLAWHSSGTYDTVTKTGGSNGAGMRYEKEGGDPANAGLQHARAFLEPIKKKFPWITYADLWTLAGVVAVKEMGGPDVKWQGGRTDFTDDSKVVPRGRLPDGSKGADHLRHIFYRMGFNDQEIVALSGAHNLGRCHADRSGFDGKWVNNPTRFSNSYFKLLLVNDWRKKKLDNGVEQYVWTDEDLAADEDDEDAEEPEELMMLPTDIALIQDPSFRPWVELYAEHKDIFFDHFAKVFAKLLELGITRDANGNVVNEDNLEGGYQSAPKKSDVPTAPEKDQGRGQIGHEAKPLKQAKL
;
A
#
# COMPACT_ATOMS: atom_id res chain seq x y z
N MET A 1 -12.47 -35.15 -18.52
CA MET A 1 -13.11 -34.09 -17.71
C MET A 1 -13.17 -32.86 -18.59
N ALA A 2 -14.32 -32.19 -18.69
CA ALA A 2 -14.42 -30.94 -19.45
C ALA A 2 -13.53 -29.89 -18.78
N GLN A 3 -12.74 -29.14 -19.57
CA GLN A 3 -12.05 -27.96 -19.06
C GLN A 3 -13.10 -27.01 -18.48
N PRO A 4 -12.90 -26.45 -17.27
CA PRO A 4 -13.83 -25.46 -16.73
C PRO A 4 -13.90 -24.28 -17.71
N GLN A 5 -15.12 -23.84 -18.04
CA GLN A 5 -15.30 -22.66 -18.89
C GLN A 5 -14.64 -21.44 -18.22
N PRO A 6 -14.03 -20.52 -19.00
CA PRO A 6 -13.49 -19.29 -18.46
C PRO A 6 -14.59 -18.58 -17.66
N GLN A 7 -14.30 -18.28 -16.39
CA GLN A 7 -15.24 -17.55 -15.55
C GLN A 7 -15.45 -16.17 -16.18
N ALA A 8 -16.71 -15.78 -16.37
CA ALA A 8 -17.05 -14.46 -16.87
C ALA A 8 -16.51 -13.38 -15.92
N THR A 9 -16.13 -12.22 -16.48
CA THR A 9 -15.77 -11.02 -15.71
C THR A 9 -16.82 -10.79 -14.60
N PRO A 10 -16.40 -10.53 -13.34
CA PRO A 10 -17.33 -10.32 -12.25
C PRO A 10 -18.33 -9.19 -12.55
N SER A 11 -19.60 -9.38 -12.19
CA SER A 11 -20.60 -8.32 -12.30
C SER A 11 -20.34 -7.20 -11.29
N GLN A 12 -20.87 -6.01 -11.56
CA GLN A 12 -20.78 -4.88 -10.64
C GLN A 12 -21.41 -5.21 -9.27
N ASP A 13 -22.56 -5.91 -9.25
CA ASP A 13 -23.22 -6.32 -8.01
C ASP A 13 -22.38 -7.30 -7.20
N GLN A 14 -21.66 -8.22 -7.86
CA GLN A 14 -20.75 -9.15 -7.20
C GLN A 14 -19.58 -8.40 -6.56
N LEU A 15 -19.00 -7.44 -7.29
CA LEU A 15 -17.89 -6.61 -6.80
C LEU A 15 -18.35 -5.71 -5.64
N GLU A 16 -19.56 -5.15 -5.71
CA GLU A 16 -20.13 -4.34 -4.64
C GLU A 16 -20.38 -5.13 -3.36
N ALA A 17 -20.82 -6.39 -3.46
CA ALA A 17 -20.96 -7.28 -2.30
C ALA A 17 -19.61 -7.55 -1.61
N VAL A 18 -18.52 -7.64 -2.39
CA VAL A 18 -17.16 -7.76 -1.84
C VAL A 18 -16.71 -6.44 -1.23
N ALA A 19 -16.96 -5.31 -1.90
CA ALA A 19 -16.63 -3.98 -1.39
C ALA A 19 -17.31 -3.73 -0.03
N GLN A 20 -18.58 -4.12 0.12
CA GLN A 20 -19.28 -4.05 1.40
C GLN A 20 -18.59 -4.87 2.49
N ALA A 21 -18.17 -6.11 2.17
CA ALA A 21 -17.43 -6.92 3.14
C ALA A 21 -16.08 -6.31 3.53
N VAL A 22 -15.42 -5.58 2.62
CA VAL A 22 -14.21 -4.82 2.95
C VAL A 22 -14.55 -3.64 3.88
N ARG A 23 -15.63 -2.90 3.64
CA ARG A 23 -16.08 -1.80 4.52
C ARG A 23 -16.29 -2.30 5.95
N ASP A 24 -16.97 -3.43 6.10
CA ASP A 24 -17.23 -4.05 7.41
C ASP A 24 -15.95 -4.52 8.11
N LEU A 25 -14.87 -4.80 7.35
CA LEU A 25 -13.57 -5.24 7.86
C LEU A 25 -12.69 -4.08 8.38
N LEU A 26 -12.91 -2.84 7.94
CA LEU A 26 -11.95 -1.75 8.15
C LEU A 26 -11.69 -1.45 9.62
N HIS A 27 -12.70 -1.61 10.49
CA HIS A 27 -12.52 -1.41 11.93
C HIS A 27 -11.79 -2.60 12.56
N GLN A 28 -10.58 -2.36 13.07
CA GLN A 28 -9.72 -3.36 13.70
C GLN A 28 -9.13 -2.77 14.99
N PRO A 29 -9.87 -2.76 16.11
CA PRO A 29 -9.45 -2.05 17.34
C PRO A 29 -8.12 -2.54 17.92
N ASP A 30 -7.75 -3.79 17.65
CA ASP A 30 -6.49 -4.40 18.11
C ASP A 30 -5.30 -4.21 17.14
N TYR A 31 -5.49 -3.46 16.04
CA TYR A 31 -4.46 -3.25 15.01
C TYR A 31 -4.18 -1.77 14.79
N ASP A 32 -2.93 -1.37 15.06
CA ASP A 32 -2.43 -0.01 14.91
C ASP A 32 -3.43 1.02 15.48
N ASP A 33 -3.86 1.98 14.67
CA ASP A 33 -4.78 3.07 15.04
C ASP A 33 -6.25 2.66 14.98
N GLY A 34 -6.55 1.39 15.26
CA GLY A 34 -7.91 0.84 15.25
C GLY A 34 -8.47 0.55 13.85
N SER A 35 -7.63 0.48 12.81
CA SER A 35 -8.07 0.38 11.42
C SER A 35 -7.15 -0.45 10.53
N ALA A 36 -7.74 -1.34 9.72
CA ALA A 36 -7.04 -2.01 8.61
C ALA A 36 -6.88 -1.12 7.37
N GLY A 37 -7.57 0.03 7.30
CA GLY A 37 -7.61 0.87 6.11
C GLY A 37 -6.22 1.22 5.55
N PRO A 38 -5.31 1.80 6.36
CA PRO A 38 -3.99 2.19 5.88
C PRO A 38 -3.17 1.02 5.31
N VAL A 39 -3.18 -0.14 5.97
CA VAL A 39 -2.42 -1.31 5.50
C VAL A 39 -3.02 -1.92 4.22
N LEU A 40 -4.34 -1.81 4.01
CA LEU A 40 -4.98 -2.21 2.76
C LEU A 40 -4.62 -1.28 1.59
N VAL A 41 -4.51 0.03 1.83
CA VAL A 41 -3.99 0.98 0.82
C VAL A 41 -2.55 0.64 0.47
N ARG A 42 -1.72 0.35 1.47
CA ARG A 42 -0.34 -0.11 1.25
C ARG A 42 -0.30 -1.42 0.46
N LEU A 43 -1.14 -2.41 0.78
CA LEU A 43 -1.19 -3.68 0.05
C LEU A 43 -1.51 -3.46 -1.44
N ALA A 44 -2.50 -2.60 -1.74
CA ALA A 44 -2.87 -2.26 -3.12
C ALA A 44 -1.75 -1.50 -3.86
N TRP A 45 -1.04 -0.61 -3.16
CA TRP A 45 0.15 0.06 -3.70
C TRP A 45 1.24 -0.96 -4.05
N HIS A 46 1.63 -1.79 -3.08
CA HIS A 46 2.72 -2.76 -3.24
C HIS A 46 2.41 -3.83 -4.29
N SER A 47 1.15 -4.28 -4.40
CA SER A 47 0.74 -5.23 -5.44
C SER A 47 0.87 -4.66 -6.85
N SER A 48 0.88 -3.34 -6.98
CA SER A 48 0.94 -2.65 -8.28
C SER A 48 2.32 -2.05 -8.55
N GLY A 49 3.09 -1.75 -7.50
CA GLY A 49 4.33 -0.97 -7.56
C GLY A 49 5.54 -1.68 -8.15
N THR A 50 5.41 -2.96 -8.50
CA THR A 50 6.51 -3.77 -9.07
C THR A 50 6.62 -3.65 -10.60
N TYR A 51 5.74 -2.87 -11.22
CA TYR A 51 5.66 -2.74 -12.68
C TYR A 51 6.91 -2.11 -13.31
N ASP A 52 7.22 -2.58 -14.51
CA ASP A 52 8.27 -2.06 -15.37
C ASP A 52 7.73 -1.83 -16.79
N THR A 53 7.78 -0.59 -17.25
CA THR A 53 7.27 -0.19 -18.57
C THR A 53 8.08 -0.73 -19.75
N VAL A 54 9.34 -1.13 -19.54
CA VAL A 54 10.22 -1.68 -20.57
C VAL A 54 10.01 -3.18 -20.68
N THR A 55 10.12 -3.92 -19.57
CA THR A 55 9.98 -5.38 -19.59
C THR A 55 8.53 -5.84 -19.60
N LYS A 56 7.58 -4.94 -19.30
CA LYS A 56 6.14 -5.24 -19.17
C LYS A 56 5.83 -6.32 -18.13
N THR A 57 6.64 -6.39 -17.06
CA THR A 57 6.47 -7.36 -15.97
C THR A 57 6.16 -6.67 -14.64
N GLY A 58 5.57 -7.41 -13.70
CA GLY A 58 5.05 -6.88 -12.44
C GLY A 58 3.72 -6.17 -12.63
N GLY A 59 3.30 -5.38 -11.65
CA GLY A 59 2.02 -4.67 -11.68
C GLY A 59 0.86 -5.49 -11.12
N SER A 60 -0.36 -5.01 -11.32
CA SER A 60 -1.51 -5.39 -10.51
C SER A 60 -2.11 -6.77 -10.83
N ASN A 61 -1.69 -7.45 -11.89
CA ASN A 61 -2.21 -8.77 -12.26
C ASN A 61 -1.47 -9.90 -11.52
N GLY A 62 -2.11 -11.05 -11.35
CA GLY A 62 -1.45 -12.30 -10.93
C GLY A 62 -1.31 -12.51 -9.41
N ALA A 63 -1.44 -11.44 -8.62
CA ALA A 63 -1.29 -11.47 -7.16
C ALA A 63 0.05 -12.12 -6.72
N GLY A 64 1.15 -11.62 -7.28
CA GLY A 64 2.50 -12.17 -7.10
C GLY A 64 2.97 -12.23 -5.64
N MET A 65 2.54 -11.30 -4.78
CA MET A 65 2.81 -11.36 -3.33
C MET A 65 2.24 -12.59 -2.62
N ARG A 66 1.45 -13.46 -3.26
CA ARG A 66 1.11 -14.78 -2.68
C ARG A 66 2.30 -15.75 -2.66
N TYR A 67 3.31 -15.49 -3.48
CA TYR A 67 4.49 -16.32 -3.63
C TYR A 67 5.66 -15.73 -2.87
N GLU A 68 6.45 -16.57 -2.22
CA GLU A 68 7.59 -16.18 -1.38
C GLU A 68 8.61 -15.27 -2.09
N LYS A 69 8.76 -15.45 -3.41
CA LYS A 69 9.66 -14.63 -4.23
C LYS A 69 9.36 -13.13 -4.13
N GLU A 70 8.08 -12.75 -4.04
CA GLU A 70 7.63 -11.36 -3.90
C GLU A 70 7.05 -11.07 -2.52
N GLY A 71 6.24 -11.98 -1.95
CA GLY A 71 5.66 -11.84 -0.63
C GLY A 71 6.69 -11.80 0.51
N GLY A 72 7.85 -12.41 0.31
CA GLY A 72 9.00 -12.35 1.23
C GLY A 72 10.00 -11.24 0.93
N ASP A 73 9.73 -10.34 -0.03
CA ASP A 73 10.54 -9.13 -0.21
C ASP A 73 10.52 -8.30 1.09
N PRO A 74 11.67 -7.89 1.65
CA PRO A 74 11.70 -7.03 2.84
C PRO A 74 10.84 -5.76 2.72
N ALA A 75 10.71 -5.18 1.52
CA ALA A 75 9.84 -4.04 1.29
C ALA A 75 8.35 -4.35 1.51
N ASN A 76 7.95 -5.63 1.48
CA ASN A 76 6.60 -6.12 1.74
C ASN A 76 6.37 -6.56 3.19
N ALA A 77 7.38 -6.43 4.07
CA ALA A 77 7.23 -6.74 5.50
C ALA A 77 6.01 -6.00 6.10
N GLY A 78 5.18 -6.72 6.85
CA GLY A 78 3.93 -6.24 7.44
C GLY A 78 2.68 -6.51 6.57
N LEU A 79 2.82 -6.69 5.25
CA LEU A 79 1.67 -6.93 4.36
C LEU A 79 1.02 -8.31 4.57
N GLN A 80 1.67 -9.22 5.29
CA GLN A 80 1.03 -10.43 5.79
C GLN A 80 -0.21 -10.15 6.64
N HIS A 81 -0.26 -9.04 7.39
CA HIS A 81 -1.44 -8.66 8.17
C HIS A 81 -2.60 -8.27 7.25
N ALA A 82 -2.35 -7.42 6.25
CA ALA A 82 -3.35 -7.04 5.26
C ALA A 82 -3.89 -8.26 4.48
N ARG A 83 -3.01 -9.17 4.06
CA ARG A 83 -3.42 -10.43 3.41
C ARG A 83 -4.29 -11.26 4.36
N ALA A 84 -3.87 -11.45 5.60
CA ALA A 84 -4.63 -12.20 6.61
C ALA A 84 -6.02 -11.59 6.90
N PHE A 85 -6.15 -10.26 6.96
CA PHE A 85 -7.44 -9.58 7.13
C PHE A 85 -8.41 -9.87 5.98
N LEU A 86 -7.89 -10.05 4.75
CA LEU A 86 -8.71 -10.30 3.56
C LEU A 86 -9.06 -11.79 3.36
N GLU A 87 -8.40 -12.73 4.05
CA GLU A 87 -8.68 -14.17 3.93
C GLU A 87 -10.13 -14.58 4.25
N PRO A 88 -10.78 -14.06 5.32
CA PRO A 88 -12.20 -14.33 5.57
C PRO A 88 -13.11 -13.87 4.42
N ILE A 89 -12.79 -12.73 3.78
CA ILE A 89 -13.52 -12.22 2.62
C ILE A 89 -13.30 -13.14 1.41
N LYS A 90 -12.04 -13.53 1.15
CA LYS A 90 -11.70 -14.49 0.09
C LYS A 90 -12.44 -15.82 0.26
N LYS A 91 -12.56 -16.31 1.50
CA LYS A 91 -13.32 -17.53 1.83
C LYS A 91 -14.83 -17.36 1.59
N LYS A 92 -15.39 -16.19 1.92
CA LYS A 92 -16.81 -15.86 1.68
C LYS A 92 -17.11 -15.72 0.18
N PHE A 93 -16.16 -15.22 -0.60
CA PHE A 93 -16.26 -15.02 -2.04
C PHE A 93 -15.16 -15.79 -2.79
N PRO A 94 -15.23 -17.13 -2.86
CA PRO A 94 -14.14 -17.93 -3.44
C PRO A 94 -13.89 -17.63 -4.92
N TRP A 95 -14.84 -17.01 -5.60
CA TRP A 95 -14.71 -16.60 -7.00
C TRP A 95 -13.81 -15.37 -7.20
N ILE A 96 -13.64 -14.47 -6.23
CA ILE A 96 -12.84 -13.25 -6.47
C ILE A 96 -11.35 -13.61 -6.50
N THR A 97 -10.60 -13.07 -7.45
CA THR A 97 -9.13 -13.21 -7.46
C THR A 97 -8.52 -12.41 -6.33
N TYR A 98 -7.34 -12.81 -5.85
CA TYR A 98 -6.58 -12.01 -4.91
C TYR A 98 -6.15 -10.68 -5.54
N ALA A 99 -5.83 -10.69 -6.83
CA ALA A 99 -5.44 -9.49 -7.57
C ALA A 99 -6.55 -8.41 -7.55
N ASP A 100 -7.80 -8.80 -7.80
CA ASP A 100 -8.93 -7.87 -7.65
C ASP A 100 -9.23 -7.56 -6.19
N LEU A 101 -9.23 -8.54 -5.30
CA LEU A 101 -9.55 -8.33 -3.88
C LEU A 101 -8.62 -7.29 -3.23
N TRP A 102 -7.32 -7.39 -3.46
CA TRP A 102 -6.33 -6.48 -2.87
C TRP A 102 -6.46 -5.06 -3.43
N THR A 103 -6.65 -4.91 -4.74
CA THR A 103 -6.77 -3.59 -5.37
C THR A 103 -8.14 -2.94 -5.07
N LEU A 104 -9.22 -3.72 -5.05
CA LEU A 104 -10.54 -3.28 -4.60
C LEU A 104 -10.51 -2.82 -3.14
N ALA A 105 -9.83 -3.59 -2.27
CA ALA A 105 -9.73 -3.23 -0.87
C ALA A 105 -9.01 -1.90 -0.65
N GLY A 106 -7.98 -1.60 -1.45
CA GLY A 106 -7.30 -0.31 -1.42
C GLY A 106 -8.21 0.87 -1.76
N VAL A 107 -9.00 0.80 -2.84
CA VAL A 107 -9.89 1.91 -3.23
C VAL A 107 -11.07 2.08 -2.28
N VAL A 108 -11.60 0.98 -1.73
CA VAL A 108 -12.62 1.03 -0.67
C VAL A 108 -12.04 1.71 0.56
N ALA A 109 -10.84 1.30 1.01
CA ALA A 109 -10.19 1.89 2.18
C ALA A 109 -9.93 3.40 2.00
N VAL A 110 -9.43 3.85 0.84
CA VAL A 110 -9.26 5.29 0.55
C VAL A 110 -10.57 6.04 0.74
N LYS A 111 -11.67 5.55 0.16
CA LYS A 111 -12.98 6.19 0.23
C LYS A 111 -13.53 6.25 1.65
N GLU A 112 -13.53 5.13 2.36
CA GLU A 112 -14.09 5.05 3.72
C GLU A 112 -13.30 5.86 4.75
N MET A 113 -12.00 6.08 4.51
CA MET A 113 -11.19 6.99 5.33
C MET A 113 -11.41 8.47 4.98
N GLY A 114 -12.37 8.80 4.11
CA GLY A 114 -12.70 10.18 3.73
C GLY A 114 -11.90 10.73 2.54
N GLY A 115 -11.23 9.84 1.79
CA GLY A 115 -10.49 10.19 0.58
C GLY A 115 -11.39 10.30 -0.66
N PRO A 116 -10.80 10.56 -1.83
CA PRO A 116 -11.55 10.70 -3.07
C PRO A 116 -12.06 9.36 -3.61
N ASP A 117 -13.10 9.41 -4.44
CA ASP A 117 -13.51 8.26 -5.26
C ASP A 117 -12.43 7.95 -6.32
N VAL A 118 -11.86 6.75 -6.25
CA VAL A 118 -10.87 6.27 -7.21
C VAL A 118 -11.57 5.39 -8.25
N LYS A 119 -11.41 5.72 -9.53
CA LYS A 119 -11.92 4.87 -10.61
C LYS A 119 -11.22 3.50 -10.57
N TRP A 120 -12.00 2.43 -10.44
CA TRP A 120 -11.48 1.07 -10.40
C TRP A 120 -12.39 0.13 -11.21
N GLN A 121 -11.79 -0.89 -11.81
CA GLN A 121 -12.47 -1.94 -12.55
C GLN A 121 -11.83 -3.29 -12.25
N GLY A 122 -12.65 -4.33 -12.08
CA GLY A 122 -12.17 -5.70 -11.88
C GLY A 122 -11.69 -6.37 -13.17
N GLY A 123 -11.43 -7.67 -13.08
CA GLY A 123 -11.01 -8.53 -14.18
C GLY A 123 -9.58 -9.02 -14.09
N ARG A 124 -8.83 -8.71 -13.03
CA ARG A 124 -7.47 -9.24 -12.83
C ARG A 124 -7.54 -10.72 -12.50
N THR A 125 -6.65 -11.52 -13.08
CA THR A 125 -6.55 -12.96 -12.81
C THR A 125 -5.41 -13.25 -11.84
N ASP A 126 -5.46 -14.38 -11.12
CA ASP A 126 -4.36 -14.82 -10.26
C ASP A 126 -3.42 -15.75 -11.03
N PHE A 127 -2.11 -15.65 -10.79
CA PHE A 127 -1.16 -16.63 -11.32
C PHE A 127 -1.39 -18.01 -10.67
N THR A 128 -1.12 -19.06 -11.44
CA THR A 128 -1.21 -20.45 -11.00
C THR A 128 0.11 -20.93 -10.36
N ASP A 129 1.24 -20.40 -10.82
CA ASP A 129 2.60 -20.63 -10.32
C ASP A 129 3.41 -19.33 -10.18
N ASP A 130 4.70 -19.42 -9.84
CA ASP A 130 5.59 -18.28 -9.60
C ASP A 130 6.49 -17.91 -10.80
N SER A 131 6.27 -18.51 -11.98
CA SER A 131 7.11 -18.30 -13.17
C SER A 131 7.15 -16.83 -13.64
N LYS A 132 6.03 -16.11 -13.45
CA LYS A 132 5.87 -14.70 -13.82
C LYS A 132 6.11 -13.72 -12.65
N VAL A 133 6.42 -14.22 -11.46
CA VAL A 133 6.69 -13.37 -10.29
C VAL A 133 8.05 -12.69 -10.47
N VAL A 134 8.07 -11.37 -10.30
CA VAL A 134 9.27 -10.56 -10.56
C VAL A 134 10.30 -10.66 -9.43
N PRO A 135 11.59 -10.34 -9.69
CA PRO A 135 12.60 -10.26 -8.64
C PRO A 135 12.31 -9.14 -7.62
N ARG A 136 12.89 -9.30 -6.43
CA ARG A 136 12.85 -8.31 -5.33
C ARG A 136 13.53 -6.99 -5.71
N GLY A 137 13.22 -5.94 -4.96
CA GLY A 137 13.92 -4.64 -5.05
C GLY A 137 13.37 -3.68 -6.11
N ARG A 138 12.13 -3.90 -6.57
CA ARG A 138 11.45 -2.96 -7.48
C ARG A 138 10.67 -1.85 -6.76
N LEU A 139 10.53 -1.93 -5.44
CA LEU A 139 9.78 -0.98 -4.62
C LEU A 139 10.69 0.15 -4.09
N PRO A 140 10.15 1.34 -3.78
CA PRO A 140 10.94 2.45 -3.27
C PRO A 140 11.51 2.17 -1.88
N ASP A 141 12.65 2.80 -1.59
CA ASP A 141 13.37 2.71 -0.32
C ASP A 141 13.24 4.08 0.36
N GLY A 142 12.58 4.11 1.52
CA GLY A 142 12.28 5.33 2.27
C GLY A 142 13.53 6.08 2.75
N SER A 143 14.70 5.42 2.78
CA SER A 143 15.97 6.03 3.20
C SER A 143 16.65 6.88 2.11
N LYS A 144 16.10 6.93 0.90
CA LYS A 144 16.70 7.58 -0.27
C LYS A 144 16.10 8.96 -0.58
N GLY A 145 16.69 9.65 -1.54
CA GLY A 145 16.27 10.97 -1.99
C GLY A 145 15.51 10.98 -3.32
N ALA A 146 15.34 12.17 -3.90
CA ALA A 146 14.54 12.41 -5.10
C ALA A 146 14.99 11.61 -6.33
N ASP A 147 16.30 11.42 -6.53
CA ASP A 147 16.83 10.61 -7.64
C ASP A 147 16.36 9.16 -7.59
N HIS A 148 16.26 8.59 -6.38
CA HIS A 148 15.74 7.23 -6.19
C HIS A 148 14.24 7.17 -6.47
N LEU A 149 13.48 8.16 -6.01
CA LEU A 149 12.05 8.26 -6.32
C LEU A 149 11.85 8.30 -7.84
N ARG A 150 12.57 9.15 -8.56
CA ARG A 150 12.50 9.18 -10.04
C ARG A 150 12.94 7.86 -10.66
N HIS A 151 14.03 7.26 -10.20
CA HIS A 151 14.50 5.98 -10.72
C HIS A 151 13.42 4.88 -10.65
N ILE A 152 12.72 4.77 -9.52
CA ILE A 152 11.67 3.77 -9.32
C ILE A 152 10.40 4.12 -10.08
N PHE A 153 9.91 5.36 -9.94
CA PHE A 153 8.59 5.74 -10.46
C PHE A 153 8.61 6.02 -11.97
N TYR A 154 9.70 6.50 -12.54
CA TYR A 154 9.81 6.68 -14.00
C TYR A 154 9.85 5.33 -14.72
N ARG A 155 10.46 4.30 -14.12
CA ARG A 155 10.38 2.92 -14.61
C ARG A 155 8.93 2.45 -14.71
N MET A 156 8.09 2.86 -13.77
CA MET A 156 6.66 2.56 -13.73
C MET A 156 5.82 3.47 -14.67
N GLY A 157 6.42 4.50 -15.25
CA GLY A 157 5.75 5.44 -16.17
C GLY A 157 5.06 6.61 -15.48
N PHE A 158 5.47 6.97 -14.26
CA PHE A 158 5.00 8.16 -13.56
C PHE A 158 5.92 9.37 -13.81
N ASN A 159 5.37 10.57 -13.69
CA ASN A 159 6.12 11.83 -13.68
C ASN A 159 6.25 12.42 -12.26
N ASP A 160 6.93 13.55 -12.12
CA ASP A 160 7.18 14.20 -10.82
C ASP A 160 5.90 14.59 -10.06
N GLN A 161 4.89 15.13 -10.75
CA GLN A 161 3.61 15.49 -10.14
C GLN A 161 2.89 14.25 -9.59
N GLU A 162 2.96 13.15 -10.33
CA GLU A 162 2.32 11.88 -9.97
C GLU A 162 3.03 11.21 -8.78
N ILE A 163 4.36 11.30 -8.72
CA ILE A 163 5.15 10.87 -7.54
C ILE A 163 4.66 11.61 -6.30
N VAL A 164 4.63 12.94 -6.33
CA VAL A 164 4.22 13.75 -5.18
C VAL A 164 2.77 13.46 -4.79
N ALA A 165 1.86 13.29 -5.77
CA ALA A 165 0.48 12.94 -5.48
C ALA A 165 0.38 11.60 -4.74
N LEU A 166 1.08 10.57 -5.21
CA LEU A 166 1.07 9.24 -4.57
C LEU A 166 1.70 9.25 -3.17
N SER A 167 2.77 10.03 -2.96
CA SER A 167 3.36 10.24 -1.63
C SER A 167 2.36 10.78 -0.61
N GLY A 168 1.33 11.51 -1.04
CA GLY A 168 0.26 12.00 -0.17
C GLY A 168 -0.52 10.88 0.56
N ALA A 169 -0.44 9.62 0.09
CA ALA A 169 -0.98 8.48 0.82
C ALA A 169 -0.30 8.26 2.19
N HIS A 170 0.90 8.79 2.42
CA HIS A 170 1.56 8.81 3.75
C HIS A 170 0.79 9.64 4.78
N ASN A 171 -0.28 10.34 4.40
CA ASN A 171 -1.27 10.81 5.36
C ASN A 171 -1.94 9.64 6.14
N LEU A 172 -1.83 8.40 5.67
CA LEU A 172 -2.44 7.22 6.28
C LEU A 172 -1.41 6.33 6.99
N GLY A 173 -1.82 5.82 8.15
CA GLY A 173 -1.09 4.81 8.90
C GLY A 173 0.21 5.31 9.53
N ARG A 174 1.13 4.37 9.70
CA ARG A 174 2.41 4.55 10.39
C ARG A 174 3.44 3.55 9.89
N CYS A 175 4.72 3.85 10.14
CA CYS A 175 5.82 2.91 10.03
C CYS A 175 6.01 2.13 11.34
N HIS A 176 6.70 0.99 11.25
CA HIS A 176 7.03 0.14 12.40
C HIS A 176 8.47 -0.35 12.31
N ALA A 177 9.23 -0.20 13.40
CA ALA A 177 10.65 -0.53 13.44
C ALA A 177 10.96 -2.00 13.10
N ASP A 178 10.05 -2.92 13.41
CA ASP A 178 10.17 -4.35 13.12
C ASP A 178 9.82 -4.74 11.67
N ARG A 179 9.29 -3.78 10.88
CA ARG A 179 8.91 -3.96 9.48
C ARG A 179 9.89 -3.24 8.56
N SER A 180 9.81 -1.92 8.50
CA SER A 180 10.62 -1.10 7.59
C SER A 180 11.91 -0.57 8.24
N GLY A 181 12.04 -0.70 9.56
CA GLY A 181 13.10 -0.06 10.33
C GLY A 181 12.80 1.39 10.72
N PHE A 182 11.83 2.04 10.07
CA PHE A 182 11.29 3.36 10.47
C PHE A 182 10.16 3.18 11.47
N ASP A 183 9.89 4.18 12.31
CA ASP A 183 8.86 4.07 13.34
C ASP A 183 8.04 5.35 13.51
N GLY A 184 6.74 5.21 13.76
CA GLY A 184 5.85 6.33 14.03
C GLY A 184 4.95 6.72 12.85
N LYS A 185 4.06 7.67 13.10
CA LYS A 185 3.04 8.14 12.16
C LYS A 185 3.42 9.47 11.52
N TRP A 186 2.97 9.70 10.30
CA TRP A 186 3.21 10.96 9.59
C TRP A 186 2.32 12.11 10.04
N VAL A 187 1.13 11.79 10.56
CA VAL A 187 0.10 12.76 10.95
C VAL A 187 -0.62 12.31 12.22
N ASN A 188 -1.24 13.25 12.95
CA ASN A 188 -1.95 12.93 14.20
C ASN A 188 -3.16 11.99 13.99
N ASN A 189 -3.88 12.10 12.87
CA ASN A 189 -5.06 11.29 12.56
C ASN A 189 -4.81 10.35 11.37
N PRO A 190 -4.05 9.24 11.56
CA PRO A 190 -3.57 8.38 10.47
C PRO A 190 -4.66 7.50 9.84
N THR A 191 -5.89 7.56 10.31
CA THR A 191 -7.04 6.81 9.76
C THR A 191 -8.02 7.69 8.98
N ARG A 192 -7.67 8.97 8.75
CA ARG A 192 -8.47 9.91 7.96
C ARG A 192 -7.66 10.46 6.81
N PHE A 193 -8.06 10.16 5.58
CA PHE A 193 -7.44 10.68 4.36
C PHE A 193 -7.64 12.20 4.26
N SER A 194 -6.54 12.94 4.19
CA SER A 194 -6.52 14.40 4.18
C SER A 194 -5.25 14.94 3.52
N ASN A 195 -5.10 16.25 3.41
CA ASN A 195 -3.86 16.88 2.97
C ASN A 195 -2.95 17.32 4.13
N SER A 196 -3.22 16.86 5.37
CA SER A 196 -2.41 17.20 6.54
C SER A 196 -0.95 16.78 6.40
N TYR A 197 -0.67 15.66 5.72
CA TYR A 197 0.70 15.25 5.39
C TYR A 197 1.50 16.38 4.72
N PHE A 198 0.97 16.98 3.64
CA PHE A 198 1.68 18.07 2.94
C PHE A 198 1.79 19.33 3.79
N LYS A 199 0.75 19.66 4.58
CA LYS A 199 0.78 20.82 5.48
C LYS A 199 1.87 20.66 6.53
N LEU A 200 1.86 19.55 7.26
CA LEU A 200 2.83 19.26 8.32
C LEU A 200 4.25 19.15 7.77
N LEU A 201 4.42 18.55 6.58
CA LEU A 201 5.70 18.48 5.90
C LEU A 201 6.32 19.87 5.64
N LEU A 202 5.51 20.90 5.37
CA LEU A 202 5.99 22.26 5.10
C LEU A 202 6.16 23.13 6.35
N VAL A 203 5.30 22.98 7.36
CA VAL A 203 5.25 23.93 8.50
C VAL A 203 6.13 23.53 9.68
N ASN A 204 6.45 22.24 9.82
CA ASN A 204 7.22 21.74 10.95
C ASN A 204 8.73 21.81 10.70
N ASP A 205 9.48 22.12 11.76
CA ASP A 205 10.95 22.04 11.74
C ASP A 205 11.41 20.60 12.02
N TRP A 206 11.53 19.82 10.95
CA TRP A 206 11.85 18.40 10.99
C TRP A 206 13.30 18.14 11.41
N ARG A 207 13.51 17.48 12.56
CA ARG A 207 14.84 17.18 13.10
C ARG A 207 15.23 15.74 12.77
N LYS A 208 16.46 15.53 12.30
CA LYS A 208 16.96 14.18 12.06
C LYS A 208 17.16 13.44 13.39
N LYS A 209 16.60 12.23 13.51
CA LYS A 209 16.74 11.30 14.63
C LYS A 209 17.27 9.96 14.13
N LYS A 210 18.26 9.42 14.84
CA LYS A 210 18.73 8.05 14.64
C LYS A 210 18.03 7.15 15.64
N LEU A 211 17.33 6.13 15.17
CA LEU A 211 16.64 5.15 16.00
C LEU A 211 17.62 4.11 16.56
N ASP A 212 17.17 3.33 17.54
CA ASP A 212 17.98 2.28 18.19
C ASP A 212 18.50 1.21 17.23
N ASN A 213 17.73 0.92 16.18
CA ASN A 213 18.12 -0.01 15.11
C ASN A 213 19.13 0.59 14.11
N GLY A 214 19.50 1.86 14.28
CA GLY A 214 20.46 2.58 13.46
C GLY A 214 19.89 3.28 12.23
N VAL A 215 18.59 3.12 11.93
CA VAL A 215 17.90 3.85 10.85
C VAL A 215 17.77 5.32 11.21
N GLU A 216 17.98 6.19 10.23
CA GLU A 216 17.76 7.63 10.39
C GLU A 216 16.43 8.04 9.77
N GLN A 217 15.64 8.78 10.53
CA GLN A 217 14.40 9.40 10.09
C GLN A 217 14.33 10.85 10.56
N TYR A 218 13.27 11.56 10.19
CA TYR A 218 13.00 12.89 10.71
C TYR A 218 11.83 12.83 11.67
N VAL A 219 11.89 13.63 12.73
CA VAL A 219 10.84 13.71 13.75
C VAL A 219 10.48 15.15 14.06
N TRP A 220 9.27 15.31 14.57
CA TRP A 220 8.79 16.56 15.12
C TRP A 220 7.83 16.26 16.27
N THR A 221 7.97 17.01 17.36
CA THR A 221 7.08 17.02 18.52
C THR A 221 6.56 18.44 18.68
N ASP A 222 5.31 18.60 19.08
CA ASP A 222 4.78 19.91 19.44
C ASP A 222 5.39 20.36 20.78
N GLU A 223 6.31 21.34 20.72
CA GLU A 223 7.01 21.85 21.91
C GLU A 223 6.05 22.55 22.89
N ASP A 224 4.90 23.04 22.41
CA ASP A 224 3.86 23.64 23.28
C ASP A 224 3.05 22.57 24.03
N LEU A 225 3.13 21.31 23.59
CA LEU A 225 2.53 20.14 24.24
C LEU A 225 3.57 19.28 24.95
N ALA A 226 4.84 19.69 24.97
CA ALA A 226 5.85 19.00 25.76
C ALA A 226 5.42 19.03 27.23
N ALA A 227 5.23 17.83 27.79
CA ALA A 227 4.88 17.62 29.18
C ALA A 227 5.73 18.50 30.10
N ASP A 228 5.11 19.08 31.12
CA ASP A 228 5.85 19.70 32.22
C ASP A 228 6.78 18.61 32.78
N GLU A 229 8.10 18.81 32.69
CA GLU A 229 9.09 17.78 33.09
C GLU A 229 8.95 17.37 34.57
N ASP A 230 8.25 18.18 35.36
CA ASP A 230 7.95 17.97 36.77
C ASP A 230 6.58 17.27 37.02
N ASP A 231 5.77 17.00 35.99
CA ASP A 231 4.48 16.28 36.07
C ASP A 231 4.63 14.82 35.60
N GLU A 232 4.77 13.91 36.55
CA GLU A 232 4.91 12.46 36.30
C GLU A 232 3.66 11.82 35.63
N ASP A 233 2.52 12.51 35.63
CA ASP A 233 1.26 12.04 35.03
C ASP A 233 0.99 12.65 33.63
N ALA A 234 1.86 13.55 33.14
CA ALA A 234 1.68 14.19 31.84
C ALA A 234 1.91 13.19 30.69
N GLU A 235 0.99 13.16 29.73
CA GLU A 235 1.16 12.37 28.51
C GLU A 235 2.35 12.90 27.72
N GLU A 236 3.27 12.01 27.30
CA GLU A 236 4.38 12.44 26.43
C GLU A 236 3.83 13.04 25.12
N PRO A 237 4.42 14.16 24.66
CA PRO A 237 3.99 14.80 23.44
C PRO A 237 4.08 13.82 22.27
N GLU A 238 3.03 13.81 21.46
CA GLU A 238 2.96 12.93 20.32
C GLU A 238 4.05 13.24 19.28
N GLU A 239 4.99 12.32 19.10
CA GLU A 239 6.05 12.43 18.09
C GLU A 239 5.51 12.01 16.70
N LEU A 240 5.61 12.92 15.74
CA LEU A 240 5.38 12.65 14.32
C LEU A 240 6.70 12.36 13.61
N MET A 241 6.62 11.69 12.47
CA MET A 241 7.80 11.31 11.69
C MET A 241 7.67 11.62 10.20
N MET A 242 8.82 11.79 9.54
CA MET A 242 8.96 11.82 8.08
C MET A 242 10.14 10.96 7.63
N LEU A 243 9.98 10.26 6.51
CA LEU A 243 11.06 9.50 5.87
C LEU A 243 12.04 10.47 5.16
N PRO A 244 13.30 10.07 4.94
CA PRO A 244 14.19 10.79 4.02
C PRO A 244 13.57 11.04 2.63
N THR A 245 12.77 10.10 2.10
CA THR A 245 12.02 10.33 0.86
C THR A 245 10.92 11.38 0.96
N ASP A 246 10.30 11.55 2.13
CA ASP A 246 9.27 12.58 2.35
C ASP A 246 9.93 13.97 2.38
N ILE A 247 11.04 14.10 3.11
CA ILE A 247 11.83 15.34 3.16
C ILE A 247 12.40 15.70 1.78
N ALA A 248 12.74 14.71 0.96
CA ALA A 248 13.19 14.95 -0.41
C ALA A 248 12.14 15.70 -1.27
N LEU A 249 10.84 15.57 -0.96
CA LEU A 249 9.78 16.25 -1.72
C LEU A 249 9.80 17.77 -1.55
N ILE A 250 10.27 18.28 -0.40
CA ILE A 250 10.38 19.73 -0.15
C ILE A 250 11.76 20.31 -0.46
N GLN A 251 12.76 19.44 -0.62
CA GLN A 251 14.13 19.82 -0.99
C GLN A 251 14.33 19.87 -2.50
N ASP A 252 13.63 19.02 -3.25
CA ASP A 252 13.73 18.98 -4.71
C ASP A 252 12.89 20.10 -5.37
N PRO A 253 13.48 20.92 -6.25
CA PRO A 253 12.80 22.08 -6.83
C PRO A 253 11.66 21.74 -7.80
N SER A 254 11.60 20.52 -8.33
CA SER A 254 10.52 20.07 -9.21
C SER A 254 9.37 19.44 -8.41
N PHE A 255 9.67 18.79 -7.29
CA PHE A 255 8.64 18.24 -6.39
C PHE A 255 7.97 19.31 -5.53
N ARG A 256 8.75 20.24 -4.95
CA ARG A 256 8.26 21.20 -3.96
C ARG A 256 7.03 22.00 -4.40
N PRO A 257 6.93 22.52 -5.64
CA PRO A 257 5.74 23.25 -6.07
C PRO A 257 4.44 22.42 -5.98
N TRP A 258 4.52 21.10 -6.19
CA TRP A 258 3.36 20.21 -6.04
C TRP A 258 3.00 19.97 -4.57
N VAL A 259 4.00 19.87 -3.69
CA VAL A 259 3.80 19.78 -2.24
C VAL A 259 3.06 21.03 -1.75
N GLU A 260 3.53 22.21 -2.12
CA GLU A 260 2.92 23.50 -1.78
C GLU A 260 1.48 23.59 -2.30
N LEU A 261 1.25 23.23 -3.57
CA LEU A 261 -0.08 23.20 -4.18
C LEU A 261 -1.04 22.28 -3.42
N TYR A 262 -0.62 21.08 -3.03
CA TYR A 262 -1.47 20.11 -2.32
C TYR A 262 -1.70 20.46 -0.86
N ALA A 263 -0.74 21.13 -0.21
CA ALA A 263 -0.91 21.67 1.13
C ALA A 263 -2.00 22.77 1.15
N GLU A 264 -2.01 23.65 0.15
CA GLU A 264 -2.97 24.74 0.03
C GLU A 264 -4.34 24.25 -0.47
N HIS A 265 -4.36 23.41 -1.51
CA HIS A 265 -5.58 23.02 -2.22
C HIS A 265 -5.87 21.52 -2.12
N LYS A 266 -6.58 21.12 -1.04
CA LYS A 266 -7.02 19.73 -0.80
C LYS A 266 -7.74 19.12 -2.01
N ASP A 267 -8.60 19.87 -2.68
CA ASP A 267 -9.43 19.31 -3.76
C ASP A 267 -8.61 19.01 -5.02
N ILE A 268 -7.56 19.79 -5.29
CA ILE A 268 -6.60 19.50 -6.36
C ILE A 268 -5.80 18.25 -6.02
N PHE A 269 -5.33 18.14 -4.77
CA PHE A 269 -4.67 16.92 -4.31
C PHE A 269 -5.57 15.69 -4.48
N PHE A 270 -6.84 15.77 -4.06
CA PHE A 270 -7.77 14.65 -4.14
C PHE A 270 -8.05 14.23 -5.59
N ASP A 271 -8.26 15.19 -6.49
CA ASP A 271 -8.46 14.92 -7.92
C ASP A 271 -7.22 14.25 -8.54
N HIS A 272 -6.02 14.76 -8.27
CA HIS A 272 -4.78 14.18 -8.77
C HIS A 272 -4.53 12.80 -8.17
N PHE A 273 -4.64 12.64 -6.86
CA PHE A 273 -4.47 11.36 -6.18
C PHE A 273 -5.40 10.29 -6.76
N ALA A 274 -6.68 10.61 -6.96
CA ALA A 274 -7.65 9.68 -7.51
C ALA A 274 -7.25 9.17 -8.90
N LYS A 275 -6.82 10.09 -9.78
CA LYS A 275 -6.38 9.74 -11.15
C LYS A 275 -5.11 8.90 -11.14
N VAL A 276 -4.14 9.27 -10.30
CA VAL A 276 -2.83 8.62 -10.27
C VAL A 276 -2.89 7.26 -9.55
N PHE A 277 -3.67 7.14 -8.49
CA PHE A 277 -3.93 5.86 -7.84
C PHE A 277 -4.74 4.92 -8.75
N ALA A 278 -5.71 5.44 -9.52
CA ALA A 278 -6.38 4.64 -10.56
C ALA A 278 -5.39 4.15 -11.64
N LYS A 279 -4.48 5.02 -12.11
CA LYS A 279 -3.40 4.64 -13.05
C LYS A 279 -2.50 3.56 -12.48
N LEU A 280 -2.10 3.68 -11.22
CA LEU A 280 -1.29 2.69 -10.52
C LEU A 280 -1.95 1.31 -10.53
N LEU A 281 -3.22 1.22 -10.16
CA LEU A 281 -3.94 -0.06 -10.06
C LEU A 281 -4.19 -0.70 -11.44
N GLU A 282 -3.96 0.03 -12.53
CA GLU A 282 -4.02 -0.48 -13.91
C GLU A 282 -2.62 -0.77 -14.50
N LEU A 283 -1.54 -0.61 -13.75
CA LEU A 283 -0.21 -0.99 -14.23
C LEU A 283 -0.13 -2.49 -14.48
N GLY A 284 0.34 -2.85 -15.67
CA GLY A 284 0.39 -4.23 -16.13
C GLY A 284 -0.96 -4.78 -16.61
N ILE A 285 -2.02 -3.98 -16.65
CA ILE A 285 -3.34 -4.38 -17.16
C ILE A 285 -3.53 -3.84 -18.58
N THR A 286 -3.93 -4.73 -19.50
CA THR A 286 -4.35 -4.36 -20.85
C THR A 286 -5.84 -4.64 -20.99
N ARG A 287 -6.62 -3.68 -21.51
CA ARG A 287 -8.06 -3.82 -21.68
C ARG A 287 -8.51 -3.67 -23.13
N ASP A 288 -9.56 -4.38 -23.51
CA ASP A 288 -10.27 -4.17 -24.78
C ASP A 288 -11.20 -2.94 -24.72
N ALA A 289 -11.89 -2.65 -25.83
CA ALA A 289 -12.83 -1.52 -25.92
C ALA A 289 -14.05 -1.64 -24.99
N ASN A 290 -14.33 -2.85 -24.48
CA ASN A 290 -15.42 -3.13 -23.56
C ASN A 290 -14.96 -3.08 -22.09
N GLY A 291 -13.67 -2.84 -21.83
CA GLY A 291 -13.09 -2.80 -20.50
C GLY A 291 -12.67 -4.18 -19.96
N ASN A 292 -12.75 -5.25 -20.75
CA ASN A 292 -12.29 -6.57 -20.32
C ASN A 292 -10.78 -6.65 -20.30
N VAL A 293 -10.19 -7.32 -19.30
CA VAL A 293 -8.76 -7.56 -19.24
C VAL A 293 -8.36 -8.61 -20.28
N VAL A 294 -7.41 -8.27 -21.14
CA VAL A 294 -6.92 -9.08 -22.27
C VAL A 294 -5.42 -9.37 -22.20
N ASN A 295 -4.86 -9.36 -20.99
CA ASN A 295 -3.53 -9.92 -20.75
C ASN A 295 -3.49 -11.40 -21.16
N GLU A 296 -2.32 -11.91 -21.53
CA GLU A 296 -2.12 -13.31 -21.95
C GLU A 296 -2.74 -14.32 -20.95
N ASP A 297 -2.46 -14.16 -19.65
CA ASP A 297 -3.03 -15.02 -18.60
C ASP A 297 -4.56 -15.00 -18.56
N ASN A 298 -5.17 -13.85 -18.86
CA ASN A 298 -6.62 -13.71 -18.93
C ASN A 298 -7.21 -14.31 -20.20
N LEU A 299 -6.51 -14.23 -21.33
CA LEU A 299 -6.95 -14.84 -22.59
C LEU A 299 -6.84 -16.36 -22.55
N GLU A 300 -5.81 -16.89 -21.90
CA GLU A 300 -5.58 -18.34 -21.78
C GLU A 300 -6.41 -18.99 -20.66
N GLY A 301 -6.44 -18.39 -19.48
CA GLY A 301 -7.06 -18.96 -18.27
C GLY A 301 -8.41 -18.34 -17.88
N GLY A 302 -8.78 -17.20 -18.47
CA GLY A 302 -9.93 -16.41 -18.05
C GLY A 302 -9.71 -15.71 -16.71
N TYR A 303 -10.82 -15.36 -16.06
CA TYR A 303 -10.82 -14.86 -14.69
C TYR A 303 -10.64 -16.05 -13.71
N GLN A 304 -9.41 -16.26 -13.24
CA GLN A 304 -9.06 -17.43 -12.43
C GLN A 304 -8.67 -17.01 -11.02
N SER A 305 -9.50 -17.37 -10.05
CA SER A 305 -9.19 -17.21 -8.64
C SER A 305 -8.32 -18.35 -8.14
N ALA A 306 -7.15 -18.03 -7.59
CA ALA A 306 -6.27 -19.01 -7.01
C ALA A 306 -6.71 -19.41 -5.60
N PRO A 307 -6.40 -20.64 -5.14
CA PRO A 307 -6.56 -20.99 -3.74
C PRO A 307 -5.57 -20.21 -2.86
N LYS A 308 -5.85 -20.16 -1.56
CA LYS A 308 -4.89 -19.68 -0.56
C LYS A 308 -3.62 -20.54 -0.60
N LYS A 309 -2.45 -19.89 -0.48
CA LYS A 309 -1.16 -20.57 -0.29
C LYS A 309 -1.01 -21.00 1.18
N SER A 310 0.00 -21.82 1.46
CA SER A 310 0.28 -22.28 2.83
C SER A 310 0.64 -21.11 3.73
N ASP A 311 0.21 -21.16 4.99
CA ASP A 311 0.59 -20.17 6.01
C ASP A 311 2.07 -20.29 6.47
N VAL A 312 2.81 -21.26 5.92
CA VAL A 312 4.18 -21.58 6.31
C VAL A 312 5.14 -21.03 5.25
N PRO A 313 6.08 -20.13 5.63
CA PRO A 313 7.12 -19.65 4.72
C PRO A 313 7.91 -20.82 4.10
N THR A 314 8.16 -20.75 2.80
CA THR A 314 8.92 -21.78 2.07
C THR A 314 10.39 -21.41 1.86
N ALA A 315 10.81 -20.19 2.22
CA ALA A 315 12.20 -19.75 2.15
C ALA A 315 13.02 -20.19 3.38
N PRO A 316 14.36 -20.37 3.23
CA PRO A 316 15.25 -20.62 4.37
C PRO A 316 15.31 -19.42 5.31
N GLU A 317 15.32 -19.66 6.63
CA GLU A 317 15.40 -18.61 7.68
C GLU A 317 16.61 -17.66 7.57
N LYS A 318 17.64 -18.02 6.78
CA LYS A 318 18.95 -17.33 6.74
C LYS A 318 19.09 -16.24 5.67
N ASP A 319 18.12 -16.08 4.76
CA ASP A 319 18.18 -15.04 3.71
C ASP A 319 17.64 -13.67 4.18
N GLN A 320 17.32 -13.53 5.46
CA GLN A 320 16.83 -12.30 6.05
C GLN A 320 17.98 -11.58 6.79
N GLY A 321 18.31 -10.35 6.37
CA GLY A 321 19.35 -9.55 7.01
C GLY A 321 19.05 -9.32 8.50
N ARG A 322 20.08 -9.07 9.32
CA ARG A 322 19.91 -8.73 10.74
C ARG A 322 18.91 -7.57 10.87
N GLY A 323 17.75 -7.82 11.49
CA GLY A 323 16.72 -6.83 11.78
C GLY A 323 15.45 -6.92 10.91
N GLN A 324 15.37 -7.83 9.95
CA GLN A 324 14.17 -8.02 9.12
C GLN A 324 13.57 -9.40 9.43
N ILE A 325 12.43 -9.45 10.11
CA ILE A 325 11.71 -10.70 10.38
C ILE A 325 10.45 -10.72 9.50
N GLY A 326 10.57 -11.27 8.30
CA GLY A 326 9.44 -11.58 7.44
C GLY A 326 8.93 -12.98 7.75
N HIS A 327 8.00 -13.11 8.70
CA HIS A 327 7.20 -14.33 8.85
C HIS A 327 5.76 -14.04 8.41
N GLU A 328 5.07 -15.07 7.90
CA GLU A 328 3.62 -14.99 7.71
C GLU A 328 2.93 -14.63 9.03
N ALA A 329 1.88 -13.80 8.95
CA ALA A 329 1.16 -13.35 10.13
C ALA A 329 0.52 -14.57 10.79
N LYS A 330 0.59 -14.64 12.13
CA LYS A 330 -0.20 -15.62 12.87
C LYS A 330 -1.69 -15.44 12.49
N PRO A 331 -2.46 -16.54 12.42
CA PRO A 331 -3.90 -16.45 12.17
C PRO A 331 -4.55 -15.45 13.12
N LEU A 332 -5.44 -14.60 12.57
CA LEU A 332 -6.21 -13.65 13.38
C LEU A 332 -6.98 -14.43 14.46
N LYS A 333 -7.00 -13.90 15.69
CA LYS A 333 -7.93 -14.39 16.71
C LYS A 333 -9.33 -14.27 16.10
N GLN A 334 -10.12 -15.34 16.17
CA GLN A 334 -11.47 -15.33 15.58
C GLN A 334 -12.23 -14.11 16.07
N ALA A 335 -12.61 -13.23 15.13
CA ALA A 335 -13.53 -12.15 15.41
C ALA A 335 -14.82 -12.79 15.94
N LYS A 336 -15.25 -12.39 17.13
CA LYS A 336 -16.61 -12.65 17.58
C LYS A 336 -17.51 -11.80 16.67
N LEU A 337 -18.06 -12.43 15.64
CA LEU A 337 -19.13 -11.86 14.81
C LEU A 337 -20.35 -11.52 15.65
#